data_AF-A0AAI8HLE6-F1
#
_entry.id   AF-A0AAI8HLE6-F1
#
_cell.length_a   1.000
_cell.length_b   1.000
_cell.length_c   1.000
_cell.angle_alpha   90.00
_cell.angle_beta   90.00
_cell.angle_gamma   90.00
#
_symmetry.space_group_name_H-M   'P 1'
#
loop_
_entity.id
_entity.type
_entity.pdbx_description
1 polymer ?
#
loop_
_entity_poly.entity_id
_entity_poly.type
_entity_poly.pdbx_seq_one_letter_code
_entity_poly.pdbx_strand_id
1 'polypeptide(L)' 'MTPKTMRMIRLAYGMTQNELADRLNCSQQLIAMIERGERRLSKRMRGRLERVFDLDADKIETIQRLKEMFEDGESNC' A
#
# COMPACT_ATOMS: atom_id res chain seq x y z
N MET A 1 -4.79 -4.49 5.25
CA MET A 1 -4.13 -3.84 4.09
C MET A 1 -4.95 -3.98 2.81
N THR A 2 -5.37 -2.84 2.24
CA THR A 2 -6.11 -2.74 0.96
C THR A 2 -5.17 -2.35 -0.19
N PRO A 3 -5.59 -2.47 -1.46
CA PRO A 3 -4.89 -1.86 -2.60
C PRO A 3 -4.49 -0.40 -2.41
N LYS A 4 -5.41 0.43 -1.91
CA LYS A 4 -5.16 1.85 -1.63
C LYS A 4 -4.05 2.00 -0.59
N THR A 5 -4.09 1.21 0.49
CA THR A 5 -3.04 1.22 1.53
C THR A 5 -1.66 0.89 0.96
N MET A 6 -1.58 -0.11 0.07
CA MET A 6 -0.33 -0.48 -0.59
C MET A 6 0.22 0.66 -1.46
N ARG A 7 -0.64 1.33 -2.24
CA ARG A 7 -0.27 2.52 -3.02
C ARG A 7 0.21 3.65 -2.12
N MET A 8 -0.44 3.91 -0.99
CA MET A 8 -0.03 4.95 -0.05
C MET A 8 1.35 4.67 0.54
N ILE A 9 1.62 3.43 0.97
CA ILE A 9 2.95 3.03 1.43
C ILE A 9 3.99 3.33 0.34
N ARG A 10 3.71 2.90 -0.90
CA ARG A 10 4.63 3.16 -2.02
C ARG A 10 4.95 4.65 -2.19
N LEU A 11 3.92 5.49 -2.20
CA LEU A 11 4.06 6.94 -2.39
C LEU A 11 4.76 7.60 -1.19
N ALA A 12 4.50 7.17 0.03
CA ALA A 12 5.15 7.68 1.24
C ALA A 12 6.67 7.44 1.24
N TYR A 13 7.11 6.35 0.60
CA TYR A 13 8.53 6.04 0.41
C TYR A 13 9.12 6.61 -0.90
N GLY A 14 8.36 7.42 -1.66
CA GLY A 14 8.82 8.04 -2.90
C GLY A 14 9.08 7.05 -4.05
N MET A 15 8.49 5.86 -4.00
CA MET A 15 8.78 4.79 -4.96
C MET A 15 7.83 4.81 -6.17
N THR A 16 8.37 4.46 -7.34
CA THR A 16 7.62 4.04 -8.52
C THR A 16 7.06 2.62 -8.34
N GLN A 17 6.12 2.23 -9.21
CA GLN A 17 5.58 0.86 -9.18
C GLN A 17 6.64 -0.20 -9.52
N ASN A 18 7.62 0.14 -10.38
CA ASN A 18 8.76 -0.74 -10.69
C ASN A 18 9.62 -0.96 -9.46
N GLU A 19 10.04 0.11 -8.77
CA GLU A 19 10.90 -0.01 -7.58
C GLU A 19 10.23 -0.80 -6.45
N LEU A 20 8.92 -0.63 -6.26
CA LEU A 20 8.17 -1.46 -5.32
C LEU A 20 8.14 -2.93 -5.77
N ALA A 21 7.97 -3.19 -7.07
CA ALA A 21 7.95 -4.53 -7.61
C ALA A 21 9.30 -5.25 -7.40
N ASP A 22 10.41 -4.55 -7.66
CA ASP A 22 11.77 -5.03 -7.45
C ASP A 22 11.99 -5.38 -5.98
N ARG A 23 11.61 -4.47 -5.07
CA ARG A 23 11.73 -4.67 -3.63
C ARG A 23 10.87 -5.81 -3.10
N LEU A 24 9.73 -6.06 -3.74
CA LEU A 24 8.83 -7.18 -3.42
C LEU A 24 9.12 -8.44 -4.24
N ASN A 25 10.15 -8.46 -5.11
CA ASN A 25 10.46 -9.55 -6.02
C ASN A 25 9.21 -10.07 -6.76
N CYS A 26 8.60 -9.18 -7.55
CA CYS A 26 7.47 -9.49 -8.42
C CYS A 26 7.45 -8.56 -9.65
N SER A 27 6.49 -8.73 -10.56
CA SER A 27 6.39 -7.85 -11.73
C SER A 27 5.68 -6.54 -11.40
N GLN A 28 6.08 -5.45 -12.06
CA GLN A 28 5.36 -4.17 -11.94
C GLN A 28 3.91 -4.27 -12.39
N GLN A 29 3.61 -5.09 -13.40
CA GLN A 29 2.24 -5.31 -13.84
C GLN A 29 1.36 -5.88 -12.71
N LEU A 30 1.91 -6.74 -11.85
CA LEU A 30 1.19 -7.24 -10.67
C LEU A 30 0.90 -6.11 -9.68
N ILE A 31 1.87 -5.24 -9.42
CA ILE A 31 1.69 -4.05 -8.57
C ILE A 31 0.57 -3.16 -9.14
N ALA A 32 0.62 -2.85 -10.44
CA ALA A 32 -0.37 -2.01 -11.10
C ALA A 32 -1.79 -2.59 -11.02
N MET A 33 -1.96 -3.88 -11.33
CA MET A 33 -3.27 -4.54 -11.22
C MET A 33 -3.79 -4.56 -9.78
N ILE A 34 -2.90 -4.74 -8.79
CA ILE A 34 -3.30 -4.69 -7.38
C ILE A 34 -3.77 -3.28 -7.04
N GLU A 35 -2.98 -2.23 -7.33
CA GLU A 35 -3.29 -0.84 -6.98
C GLU A 35 -4.59 -0.33 -7.64
N ARG A 36 -4.91 -0.81 -8.85
CA ARG A 36 -6.19 -0.52 -9.53
C ARG A 36 -7.38 -1.33 -9.00
N GLY A 37 -7.15 -2.34 -8.16
CA GLY A 37 -8.18 -3.21 -7.62
C GLY A 37 -8.59 -4.37 -8.54
N GLU A 38 -7.91 -4.56 -9.67
CA GLU A 38 -8.16 -5.66 -10.63
C GLU A 38 -7.66 -7.00 -10.11
N ARG A 39 -6.68 -6.98 -9.20
CA ARG A 39 -6.15 -8.17 -8.53
C ARG A 39 -6.20 -8.00 -7.03
N ARG A 40 -6.66 -9.05 -6.34
CA ARG A 40 -6.63 -9.09 -4.88
C ARG A 40 -5.19 -9.22 -4.37
N LEU A 41 -4.83 -8.38 -3.40
CA LEU A 41 -3.56 -8.52 -2.67
C LEU A 41 -3.58 -9.84 -1.86
N SER A 42 -2.72 -10.78 -2.24
CA SER A 42 -2.63 -12.08 -1.58
C SER A 42 -2.03 -11.97 -0.17
N LYS A 43 -2.34 -12.95 0.71
CA LYS A 43 -1.74 -13.02 2.06
C LYS A 43 -0.22 -13.10 2.01
N ARG A 44 0.34 -13.84 1.03
CA ARG A 44 1.79 -13.97 0.83
C ARG A 44 2.44 -12.64 0.47
N MET A 45 1.82 -11.89 -0.44
CA MET A 45 2.34 -10.58 -0.85
C MET A 45 2.23 -9.56 0.28
N ARG A 46 1.12 -9.58 1.03
CA ARG A 46 0.95 -8.77 2.23
C ARG A 46 2.06 -9.01 3.24
N GLY A 47 2.33 -10.27 3.60
CA GLY A 47 3.41 -10.60 4.54
C GLY A 47 4.80 -10.23 4.02
N ARG A 48 4.99 -10.14 2.70
CA ARG A 48 6.24 -9.67 2.09
C ARG A 48 6.37 -8.15 2.25
N LEU A 49 5.29 -7.40 2.02
CA LEU A 49 5.20 -5.96 2.27
C LEU A 49 5.49 -5.63 3.74
N GLU A 50 4.81 -6.32 4.66
CA GLU A 50 4.98 -6.11 6.12
C GLU A 50 6.45 -6.28 6.54
N ARG A 51 7.14 -7.32 6.04
CA ARG A 51 8.57 -7.55 6.34
C ARG A 51 9.50 -6.53 5.68
N VAL A 52 9.27 -6.18 4.42
CA VAL A 52 10.17 -5.33 3.63
C VAL A 52 10.19 -3.88 4.12
N PHE A 53 9.07 -3.44 4.69
CA PHE A 53 8.87 -2.08 5.18
C PHE A 53 8.81 -2.01 6.71
N ASP A 54 9.09 -3.11 7.41
CA ASP A 54 9.01 -3.22 8.86
C ASP A 54 7.70 -2.63 9.41
N LEU A 55 6.59 -2.97 8.75
CA LEU A 55 5.26 -2.47 9.11
C LEU A 55 4.69 -3.40 10.18
N ASP A 56 4.81 -2.97 11.43
CA ASP A 56 4.05 -3.54 12.54
C ASP A 56 2.58 -3.10 12.49
N ALA A 57 1.77 -3.70 13.37
CA ALA A 57 0.33 -3.40 13.45
C ALA A 57 0.07 -1.92 13.72
N ASP A 58 0.90 -1.28 14.56
CA ASP A 58 0.74 0.10 14.99
C ASP A 58 0.99 1.10 13.85
N LYS A 59 2.02 0.86 13.03
CA LYS A 59 2.31 1.67 11.83
C LYS A 59 1.20 1.52 10.79
N ILE A 60 0.68 0.31 10.61
CA ILE A 60 -0.45 0.07 9.69
C ILE A 60 -1.71 0.79 10.19
N GLU A 61 -2.02 0.70 11.48
CA GLU A 61 -3.17 1.38 12.08
C GLU A 61 -3.03 2.91 11.96
N THR A 62 -1.83 3.44 12.21
CA THR A 62 -1.53 4.87 12.04
C THR A 62 -1.81 5.33 10.61
N ILE A 63 -1.37 4.57 9.60
CA ILE A 63 -1.65 4.87 8.19
C ILE A 63 -3.16 4.85 7.90
N GLN A 64 -3.92 3.94 8.52
CA GLN A 64 -5.37 3.87 8.36
C GLN A 64 -6.08 5.07 9.01
N ARG A 65 -5.71 5.43 10.25
CA ARG A 65 -6.27 6.59 10.95
C ARG A 65 -6.00 7.90 10.21
N LEU A 66 -4.77 8.09 9.73
CA LEU A 66 -4.43 9.26 8.92
C LEU A 66 -5.31 9.33 7.66
N LYS A 67 -5.55 8.21 6.99
CA LYS A 67 -6.43 8.15 5.82
C LYS A 67 -7.86 8.60 6.13
N GLU A 68 -8.42 8.13 7.24
CA GLU A 68 -9.77 8.50 7.70
C GLU A 68 -9.86 10.02 7.95
N MET A 69 -8.85 10.60 8.62
CA MET A 69 -8.78 12.05 8.87
C MET A 69 -8.76 12.89 7.58
N PHE A 70 -8.11 12.41 6.51
CA PHE A 70 -8.06 13.13 5.23
C PHE A 70 -9.32 12.91 4.38
N GLU A 71 -9.96 11.73 4.45
CA GLU A 71 -11.21 11.45 3.74
C GLU A 71 -12.40 12.20 4.35
N ASP A 72 -12.43 12.41 5.67
CA ASP A 72 -13.46 13.21 6.36
C ASP A 72 -13.28 14.73 6.14
N GLY A 73 -12.05 15.17 5.80
CA GLY A 73 -11.72 16.56 5.49
C GLY A 73 -12.19 17.05 4.11
N GLU A 74 -12.48 16.14 3.17
CA GLU A 74 -13.00 16.47 1.84
C GLU A 74 -14.54 16.64 1.81
N SER A 75 -15.23 16.33 2.91
CA SER A 75 -16.69 16.38 2.98
C SER A 75 -17.26 17.77 3.33
N ASN A 76 -16.46 18.83 3.26
CA ASN A 76 -16.86 20.19 3.58
C ASN A 76 -16.45 21.20 2.48
N CYS A 77 -16.90 20.94 1.24
CA CYS A 77 -16.96 21.91 0.14
C CYS A 77 -18.19 21.59 -0.73
#